data_AF-A0A2K5AR20-F1
#
_entry.id   AF-A0A2K5AR20-F1
#
_cell.length_a   1.000
_cell.length_b   1.000
_cell.length_c   1.000
_cell.angle_alpha   90.00
_cell.angle_beta   90.00
_cell.angle_gamma   90.00
#
_symmetry.space_group_name_H-M   'P 1'
#
loop_
_entity.id
_entity.type
_entity.pdbx_description
1 polymer ?
#
loop_
_entity_poly.entity_id
_entity_poly.type
_entity_poly.pdbx_seq_one_letter_code
_entity_poly.pdbx_strand_id
1 'polypeptide(L)' 'MRVKCPKCGSIAVLEDNFSRVKCDKCMLDVTYGEYVRILAYTDPRYRDVLNDYKL' A
#
# COMPACT_ATOMS: atom_id res chain seq x y z
N MET A 1 9.74 2.52 -7.71
CA MET A 1 8.57 2.18 -8.59
C MET A 1 7.36 3.09 -8.32
N ARG A 2 6.34 3.13 -9.22
CA ARG A 2 5.09 3.91 -9.03
C ARG A 2 3.90 3.00 -8.69
N VAL A 3 3.14 3.34 -7.67
CA VAL A 3 1.94 2.60 -7.23
C VAL A 3 0.78 3.56 -6.97
N LYS A 4 -0.44 3.03 -6.79
CA LYS A 4 -1.62 3.86 -6.47
C LYS A 4 -1.67 4.12 -4.96
N CYS A 5 -1.81 5.37 -4.55
CA CYS A 5 -2.00 5.72 -3.15
C CYS A 5 -3.35 5.17 -2.66
N PRO A 6 -3.38 4.39 -1.56
CA PRO A 6 -4.61 3.82 -1.05
C PRO A 6 -5.51 4.87 -0.37
N LYS A 7 -4.93 6.01 0.05
CA LYS A 7 -5.65 7.06 0.79
C LYS A 7 -6.33 8.09 -0.12
N CYS A 8 -5.65 8.53 -1.18
CA CYS A 8 -6.13 9.62 -2.04
C CYS A 8 -6.21 9.24 -3.54
N GLY A 9 -5.89 7.99 -3.90
CA GLY A 9 -5.96 7.47 -5.26
C GLY A 9 -4.95 8.04 -6.25
N SER A 10 -4.12 9.00 -5.84
CA SER A 10 -3.07 9.60 -6.68
C SER A 10 -1.83 8.68 -6.77
N ILE A 11 -0.83 9.03 -7.56
CA ILE A 11 0.40 8.24 -7.65
C ILE A 11 1.20 8.37 -6.36
N ALA A 12 1.66 7.24 -5.84
CA ALA A 12 2.61 7.11 -4.75
C ALA A 12 3.89 6.44 -5.27
N VAL A 13 5.00 6.69 -4.60
CA VAL A 13 6.32 6.12 -4.87
C VAL A 13 6.55 4.94 -3.93
N LEU A 14 6.85 3.78 -4.50
CA LEU A 14 7.36 2.62 -3.78
C LEU A 14 8.89 2.67 -3.86
N GLU A 15 9.56 2.66 -2.70
CA GLU A 15 11.03 2.63 -2.64
C GLU A 15 11.56 1.36 -3.32
N ASP A 16 12.73 1.45 -3.94
CA ASP A 16 13.25 0.37 -4.79
C ASP A 16 13.68 -0.88 -4.00
N ASN A 17 13.84 -0.75 -2.68
CA ASN A 17 14.04 -1.86 -1.74
C ASN A 17 12.73 -2.50 -1.25
N PHE A 18 11.58 -2.10 -1.82
CA PHE A 18 10.24 -2.56 -1.43
C PHE A 18 9.90 -2.37 0.05
N SER A 19 10.60 -1.47 0.76
CA SER A 19 10.41 -1.31 2.20
C SER A 19 9.23 -0.39 2.53
N ARG A 20 9.00 0.66 1.72
CA ARG A 20 8.05 1.74 2.03
C ARG A 20 7.34 2.29 0.80
N VAL A 21 6.11 2.77 1.03
CA VAL A 21 5.30 3.50 0.06
C VAL A 21 5.03 4.91 0.58
N LYS A 22 5.42 5.91 -0.21
CA LYS A 22 5.25 7.33 0.10
C LYS A 22 4.39 8.04 -0.93
N CYS A 23 3.48 8.90 -0.49
CA CYS A 23 2.66 9.74 -1.37
C CYS A 23 2.80 11.20 -0.97
N ASP A 24 3.43 12.01 -1.84
CA ASP A 24 3.69 13.42 -1.57
C ASP A 24 2.40 14.27 -1.55
N LYS A 25 1.31 13.80 -2.17
CA LYS A 25 0.05 14.56 -2.26
C LYS A 25 -0.75 14.56 -0.95
N CYS A 26 -0.79 13.44 -0.23
CA CYS A 26 -1.55 13.31 1.01
C CYS A 26 -0.65 12.99 2.22
N MET A 27 0.66 13.07 2.03
CA MET A 27 1.70 12.78 3.02
C MET A 27 1.56 11.39 3.64
N LEU A 28 1.13 10.41 2.85
CA LEU A 28 1.12 9.01 3.28
C LEU A 28 2.57 8.51 3.30
N ASP A 29 3.01 7.92 4.40
CA ASP A 29 4.28 7.20 4.51
C ASP A 29 4.02 5.95 5.36
N VAL A 30 4.08 4.79 4.71
CA VAL A 30 3.80 3.49 5.33
C VAL A 30 4.80 2.45 4.85
N THR A 31 4.99 1.39 5.63
CA THR A 31 5.72 0.22 5.13
C THR A 31 4.94 -0.47 4.00
N TYR A 32 5.64 -1.23 3.17
CA TYR A 32 4.96 -2.02 2.12
C TYR A 32 3.94 -3.01 2.70
N GLY A 33 4.25 -3.65 3.84
CA GLY A 33 3.32 -4.55 4.51
C GLY A 33 2.05 -3.85 4.99
N GLU A 34 2.17 -2.65 5.55
CA GLU A 34 1.02 -1.82 5.92
C GLU A 34 0.22 -1.37 4.68
N TYR A 35 0.91 -0.97 3.61
CA TYR A 35 0.28 -0.62 2.35
C TYR A 35 -0.60 -1.77 1.81
N VAL A 36 -0.07 -3.00 1.80
CA VAL A 36 -0.81 -4.19 1.37
C VAL A 36 -2.02 -4.45 2.26
N ARG A 37 -1.86 -4.34 3.60
CA ARG A 37 -2.99 -4.47 4.54
C ARG A 37 -4.08 -3.45 4.25
N ILE A 38 -3.72 -2.17 4.05
CA ILE A 38 -4.68 -1.11 3.75
C ILE A 38 -5.44 -1.43 2.45
N LEU A 39 -4.75 -1.88 1.41
CA LEU A 39 -5.39 -2.26 0.15
C LEU A 39 -6.39 -3.40 0.35
N ALA A 40 -6.04 -4.42 1.12
CA ALA A 40 -6.92 -5.56 1.36
C ALA A 40 -8.19 -5.21 2.15
N TYR A 41 -8.11 -4.23 3.06
CA TYR A 41 -9.30 -3.71 3.75
C TYR A 41 -10.13 -2.76 2.88
N THR A 42 -9.49 -2.03 1.95
CA THR A 42 -10.15 -0.97 1.17
C THR A 42 -10.77 -1.50 -0.13
N ASP A 43 -10.17 -2.50 -0.78
CA ASP A 43 -10.64 -3.06 -2.04
C ASP A 43 -10.86 -4.59 -1.91
N PRO A 44 -12.11 -5.06 -2.11
CA PRO A 44 -12.46 -6.47 -1.97
C PRO A 44 -11.60 -7.42 -2.80
N ARG A 45 -11.04 -6.95 -3.92
CA ARG A 45 -10.19 -7.75 -4.82
C ARG A 45 -8.87 -8.20 -4.19
N TYR A 46 -8.43 -7.53 -3.13
CA TYR A 46 -7.18 -7.85 -2.43
C TYR A 46 -7.41 -8.49 -1.06
N ARG A 47 -8.66 -8.83 -0.70
CA ARG A 47 -8.98 -9.42 0.62
C ARG A 47 -8.23 -10.73 0.88
N ASP A 48 -8.07 -11.54 -0.17
CA ASP A 48 -7.43 -12.86 -0.06
C ASP A 48 -5.95 -12.76 0.32
N VAL A 49 -5.30 -11.62 0.02
CA VAL A 49 -3.90 -11.36 0.38
C VAL A 49 -3.71 -11.38 1.89
N LEU A 50 -4.72 -11.02 2.70
CA LEU A 50 -4.60 -11.08 4.17
C LEU A 50 -4.39 -12.50 4.69
N ASN A 51 -4.76 -13.52 3.93
CA ASN A 51 -4.53 -14.90 4.34
C ASN A 51 -3.05 -15.27 4.30
N ASP A 52 -2.27 -14.68 3.38
CA ASP A 52 -0.81 -14.87 3.28
C ASP A 52 -0.04 -14.12 4.39
N TYR A 53 -0.69 -13.18 5.08
CA TYR A 53 -0.11 -12.42 6.19
C TYR A 53 -0.66 -12.84 7.56
N LYS A 54 -1.43 -13.95 7.63
CA LYS A 54 -1.76 -14.59 8.91
C LYS A 54 -0.54 -15.36 9.41
N LEU A 55 -0.02 -14.91 10.56
CA LEU A 55 0.98 -15.60 11.37
C LEU A 55 0.46 -16.95 11.89
#